data_AF-A0A831JSR0-F1
#
_entry.id   AF-A0A831JSR0-F1
#
_cell.length_a   1.000
_cell.length_b   1.000
_cell.length_c   1.000
_cell.angle_alpha   90.00
_cell.angle_beta   90.00
_cell.angle_gamma   90.00
#
_symmetry.space_group_name_H-M   'P 1'
#
loop_
_entity.id
_entity.type
_entity.pdbx_description
1 polymer ?
#
loop_
_entity_poly.entity_id
_entity_poly.type
_entity_poly.pdbx_seq_one_letter_code
_entity_poly.pdbx_strand_id
1 'polypeptide(L)'
;LQKKYAKDPQKLNMETMKLYQEKKVNPFGGCLPMLLPLIILLPLFTMLRTYPAFSTASFLWMHSLAQKDPYYIIPILATVTTYISSAMVATDKSQNSMNIMMSIFMGWVTVSLPAGVGIYWVTSNIFQIVQQYIFMRETNTAKGES
;
A
#
# COMPACT_ATOMS: atom_id res chain seq x y z
N LEU A 1 -18.86 -20.12 -6.17
CA LEU A 1 -20.02 -19.23 -5.87
C LEU A 1 -20.26 -18.20 -6.97
N GLN A 2 -19.25 -17.43 -7.37
CA GLN A 2 -19.36 -16.40 -8.42
C GLN A 2 -19.95 -16.90 -9.76
N LYS A 3 -19.52 -18.07 -10.27
CA LYS A 3 -20.12 -18.68 -11.47
C LYS A 3 -21.57 -19.19 -11.28
N LYS A 4 -21.96 -19.52 -10.04
CA LYS A 4 -23.26 -20.15 -9.72
C LYS A 4 -24.37 -19.12 -9.44
N TYR A 5 -24.00 -17.93 -8.98
CA TYR A 5 -24.92 -16.81 -8.67
C TYR A 5 -24.65 -15.55 -9.50
N ALA A 6 -24.09 -15.69 -10.71
CA ALA A 6 -23.71 -14.56 -11.56
C ALA A 6 -24.87 -13.59 -11.92
N LYS A 7 -26.12 -14.08 -11.88
CA LYS A 7 -27.33 -13.29 -12.15
C LYS A 7 -27.96 -12.65 -10.89
N ASP A 8 -27.46 -12.97 -9.70
CA ASP A 8 -28.02 -12.50 -8.43
C ASP A 8 -26.89 -12.08 -7.47
N PRO A 9 -26.43 -10.81 -7.55
CA PRO A 9 -25.34 -10.29 -6.73
C PRO A 9 -25.68 -10.25 -5.23
N GLN A 10 -26.97 -10.14 -4.87
CA GLN A 10 -27.38 -10.14 -3.46
C GLN A 10 -27.23 -11.53 -2.84
N LYS A 11 -27.68 -12.56 -3.55
CA LYS A 11 -27.54 -13.95 -3.09
C LYS A 11 -26.07 -14.40 -3.09
N LEU A 12 -25.29 -13.93 -4.06
CA LEU A 12 -23.84 -14.14 -4.07
C LEU A 12 -23.19 -13.63 -2.78
N ASN A 13 -23.43 -12.36 -2.42
CA ASN A 13 -22.84 -11.74 -1.23
C ASN A 13 -23.20 -12.48 0.07
N MET A 14 -24.46 -12.88 0.22
CA MET A 14 -24.94 -13.68 1.38
C MET A 14 -24.23 -15.04 1.49
N GLU A 15 -24.10 -15.78 0.39
CA GLU A 15 -23.45 -17.09 0.39
C GLU A 15 -21.94 -16.98 0.63
N THR A 16 -21.28 -15.91 0.15
CA THR A 16 -19.89 -15.63 0.53
C THR A 16 -19.75 -15.30 2.02
N MET A 17 -20.65 -14.52 2.61
CA MET A 17 -20.61 -14.24 4.05
C MET A 17 -20.83 -15.50 4.89
N LYS A 18 -21.78 -16.36 4.52
CA LYS A 18 -21.99 -17.66 5.19
C LYS A 18 -20.75 -18.53 5.09
N LEU A 19 -20.12 -18.61 3.91
CA LEU A 19 -18.88 -19.36 3.73
C LEU A 19 -17.75 -18.83 4.61
N TYR A 20 -17.60 -17.50 4.74
CA TYR A 20 -16.59 -16.90 5.62
C TYR A 20 -16.84 -17.23 7.10
N GLN A 21 -18.10 -17.25 7.53
CA GLN A 21 -18.49 -17.64 8.89
C GLN A 21 -18.24 -19.13 9.16
N GLU A 22 -18.62 -20.02 8.23
CA GLU A 22 -18.37 -21.47 8.34
C GLU A 22 -16.89 -21.80 8.40
N LYS A 23 -16.07 -21.11 7.59
CA LYS A 23 -14.62 -21.29 7.57
C LYS A 23 -13.90 -20.49 8.66
N LYS A 24 -14.63 -19.78 9.53
CA LYS A 24 -14.10 -18.91 10.60
C LYS A 24 -13.00 -17.95 10.12
N VAL A 25 -13.09 -17.49 8.87
CA VAL A 25 -12.12 -16.55 8.30
C VAL A 25 -12.66 -15.15 8.52
N ASN A 26 -11.90 -14.30 9.22
CA ASN A 26 -12.34 -12.93 9.50
C ASN A 26 -12.10 -12.03 8.27
N PRO A 27 -13.15 -11.55 7.57
CA PRO A 27 -12.98 -10.69 6.40
C PRO A 27 -12.28 -9.36 6.74
N PHE A 28 -12.33 -8.94 8.01
CA PHE A 28 -11.64 -7.75 8.53
C PHE A 28 -10.14 -7.97 8.82
N GLY A 29 -9.63 -9.20 8.77
CA GLY A 29 -8.18 -9.43 8.88
C GLY A 29 -7.39 -8.72 7.78
N GLY A 30 -8.01 -8.48 6.62
CA GLY A 30 -7.41 -7.78 5.48
C GLY A 30 -7.30 -6.26 5.62
N CYS A 31 -7.99 -5.62 6.58
CA CYS A 31 -7.87 -4.17 6.81
C CYS A 31 -6.87 -3.81 7.93
N LEU A 32 -6.40 -4.80 8.70
CA LEU A 32 -5.35 -4.65 9.70
C LEU A 32 -4.05 -4.00 9.14
N PRO A 33 -3.59 -4.31 7.90
CA PRO A 33 -2.42 -3.66 7.31
C PRO A 33 -2.60 -2.17 7.06
N MET A 34 -3.84 -1.68 6.94
CA MET A 34 -4.12 -0.26 6.66
C MET A 34 -3.95 0.63 7.90
N LEU A 35 -4.04 0.05 9.10
CA LEU A 35 -3.87 0.77 10.37
C LEU A 35 -2.40 1.08 10.67
N LEU A 36 -1.49 0.19 10.26
CA LEU A 36 -0.06 0.35 10.54
C LEU A 36 0.53 1.64 9.92
N PRO A 37 0.28 1.97 8.64
CA PRO A 37 0.67 3.25 8.06
C PRO A 37 0.13 4.46 8.82
N LEU A 38 -1.12 4.42 9.27
CA LEU A 38 -1.74 5.52 10.01
C LEU A 38 -1.07 5.77 11.37
N ILE A 39 -0.74 4.71 12.09
CA ILE A 39 -0.08 4.81 13.41
C ILE A 39 1.33 5.44 13.27
N ILE A 40 2.05 5.11 12.20
CA ILE A 40 3.40 5.66 11.95
C ILE A 40 3.35 7.07 11.35
N LEU A 41 2.32 7.36 10.56
CA LEU A 41 2.17 8.65 9.89
C LEU A 41 1.97 9.81 10.88
N LEU A 42 1.17 9.62 11.92
CA LEU A 42 0.87 10.67 12.90
C LEU A 42 2.12 11.24 13.60
N PRO A 43 3.01 10.43 14.22
CA PRO A 43 4.22 10.95 14.84
C PRO A 43 5.20 11.52 13.81
N LEU A 44 5.34 10.88 12.63
CA LEU A 44 6.24 11.38 11.59
C LEU A 44 5.81 12.76 11.08
N PHE A 45 4.52 12.92 10.78
CA PHE A 45 3.95 14.18 10.32
C PHE A 45 4.10 15.28 11.37
N THR A 46 3.87 14.94 12.64
CA THR A 46 4.04 15.88 13.76
C THR A 46 5.52 16.26 13.92
N MET A 47 6.45 15.30 13.86
CA MET A 47 7.88 15.58 13.94
C MET A 47 8.36 16.51 12.82
N LEU A 48 7.96 16.25 11.57
CA LEU A 48 8.34 17.06 10.42
C LEU A 48 7.86 18.52 10.53
N ARG A 49 6.78 18.77 11.27
CA ARG A 49 6.23 20.13 11.46
C ARG A 49 6.71 20.81 12.73
N THR A 50 6.94 20.05 13.80
CA THR A 50 7.31 20.60 15.10
C THR A 50 8.80 20.92 15.19
N TYR A 51 9.66 20.12 14.55
CA TYR A 51 11.10 20.30 14.66
C TYR A 51 11.66 21.10 13.47
N PRO A 52 12.23 22.30 13.70
CA PRO A 52 12.76 23.16 12.64
C PRO A 52 13.98 22.55 11.93
N ALA A 53 14.64 21.55 12.53
CA ALA A 53 15.73 20.82 11.88
C ALA A 53 15.30 20.18 10.55
N PHE A 54 14.03 19.77 10.40
CA PHE A 54 13.54 19.17 9.16
C PHE A 54 13.16 20.20 8.09
N SER A 55 12.99 21.47 8.45
CA SER A 55 12.71 22.53 7.47
C SER A 55 13.96 22.96 6.71
N THR A 56 15.14 22.81 7.31
CA THR A 56 16.45 23.09 6.69
C THR A 56 17.17 21.82 6.24
N ALA A 57 16.66 20.64 6.57
CA ALA A 57 17.23 19.37 6.15
C ALA A 57 17.10 19.20 4.62
N SER A 58 18.26 19.08 3.97
CA SER A 58 18.37 18.75 2.55
C SER A 58 18.50 17.24 2.33
N PHE A 59 17.77 16.70 1.36
CA PHE A 59 17.87 15.29 0.96
C PHE A 59 17.79 15.14 -0.56
N LEU A 60 18.81 14.54 -1.16
CA LEU A 60 18.99 14.38 -2.62
C LEU A 60 18.86 15.72 -3.36
N TRP A 61 17.69 16.03 -3.94
CA TRP A 61 17.39 17.27 -4.67
C TRP A 61 16.52 18.27 -3.88
N MET A 62 16.04 17.87 -2.69
CA MET A 62 15.15 18.68 -1.87
C MET A 62 15.95 19.48 -0.84
N HIS A 63 15.58 20.74 -0.67
CA HIS A 63 16.18 21.65 0.30
C HIS A 63 15.44 21.65 1.66
N SER A 64 14.29 20.98 1.73
CA SER A 64 13.46 20.91 2.94
C SER A 64 12.63 19.63 2.92
N LEU A 65 12.64 18.87 4.03
CA LEU A 65 11.82 17.67 4.20
C LEU A 65 10.41 17.99 4.75
N ALA A 66 10.26 19.15 5.38
CA ALA A 66 8.99 19.63 5.93
C ALA A 66 8.07 20.27 4.88
N GLN A 67 8.61 20.63 3.71
CA GLN A 67 7.88 21.21 2.59
C GLN A 67 7.50 20.15 1.55
N LYS A 68 6.56 20.49 0.67
CA LYS A 68 6.21 19.65 -0.49
C LYS A 68 7.40 19.53 -1.46
N ASP A 69 7.51 18.40 -2.16
CA ASP A 69 8.54 18.22 -3.19
C ASP A 69 8.27 19.16 -4.38
N PRO A 70 9.16 20.13 -4.68
CA PRO A 70 8.95 21.08 -5.76
C PRO A 70 9.01 20.44 -7.16
N TYR A 71 9.66 19.28 -7.31
CA TYR A 71 9.85 18.61 -8.60
C TYR A 71 8.90 17.42 -8.79
N TYR A 72 8.04 17.12 -7.81
CA TYR A 72 7.08 16.00 -7.85
C TYR A 72 7.71 14.61 -8.10
N ILE A 73 9.02 14.47 -7.91
CA ILE A 73 9.75 13.21 -8.09
C ILE A 73 9.32 12.19 -7.05
N ILE A 74 9.18 12.60 -5.78
CA ILE A 74 8.73 11.74 -4.68
C ILE A 74 7.31 11.21 -4.91
N PRO A 75 6.29 12.03 -5.23
CA PRO A 75 4.96 11.54 -5.57
C PRO A 75 4.92 10.54 -6.74
N ILE A 76 5.72 10.77 -7.79
CA ILE A 76 5.81 9.83 -8.92
C ILE A 76 6.40 8.50 -8.44
N LEU A 77 7.49 8.54 -7.69
CA LEU A 77 8.10 7.33 -7.11
C LEU A 77 7.14 6.62 -6.14
N ALA A 78 6.40 7.34 -5.31
CA ALA A 78 5.42 6.78 -4.40
C ALA A 78 4.29 6.07 -5.15
N THR A 79 3.80 6.67 -6.24
CA THR A 79 2.77 6.07 -7.11
C THR A 79 3.28 4.79 -7.76
N VAL A 80 4.47 4.83 -8.37
CA VAL A 80 5.08 3.68 -9.06
C VAL A 80 5.37 2.55 -8.08
N THR A 81 5.97 2.85 -6.92
CA THR A 81 6.28 1.84 -5.92
C THR A 81 5.02 1.22 -5.31
N THR A 82 4.00 2.03 -5.00
CA THR A 82 2.71 1.51 -4.49
C THR A 82 2.04 0.60 -5.52
N TYR A 83 2.10 0.97 -6.80
CA TYR A 83 1.57 0.14 -7.87
C TYR A 83 2.31 -1.21 -7.95
N ILE A 84 3.65 -1.21 -7.90
CA ILE A 84 4.43 -2.45 -7.93
C ILE A 84 4.13 -3.32 -6.69
N SER A 85 4.16 -2.74 -5.49
CA SER A 85 3.85 -3.46 -4.25
C SER A 85 2.46 -4.09 -4.30
N SER A 86 1.45 -3.35 -4.75
CA SER A 86 0.08 -3.85 -4.84
C SER A 86 -0.13 -4.87 -5.96
N ALA A 87 0.60 -4.74 -7.08
CA ALA A 87 0.58 -5.70 -8.18
C ALA A 87 1.18 -7.06 -7.77
N MET A 88 2.20 -7.08 -6.90
CA MET A 88 2.79 -8.31 -6.38
C MET A 88 1.85 -9.11 -5.46
N VAL A 89 0.84 -8.45 -4.88
CA VAL A 89 -0.13 -9.08 -3.97
C VAL A 89 -1.47 -9.37 -4.67
N ALA A 90 -1.75 -8.69 -5.79
CA ALA A 90 -2.99 -8.84 -6.54
C ALA A 90 -3.16 -10.27 -7.06
N THR A 91 -4.25 -10.94 -6.67
CA THR A 91 -4.51 -12.34 -7.04
C THR A 91 -5.49 -12.45 -8.21
N ASP A 92 -6.33 -11.43 -8.43
CA ASP A 92 -7.37 -11.40 -9.46
C ASP A 92 -7.35 -10.11 -10.30
N LYS A 93 -7.76 -10.19 -11.57
CA LYS A 93 -7.86 -9.02 -12.48
C LYS A 93 -8.76 -7.90 -11.95
N SER A 94 -9.81 -8.24 -11.20
CA SER A 94 -10.71 -7.25 -10.57
C SER A 94 -10.05 -6.49 -9.42
N GLN A 95 -9.02 -7.05 -8.77
CA GLN A 95 -8.24 -6.34 -7.76
C GLN A 95 -7.21 -5.43 -8.42
N ASN A 96 -6.68 -5.80 -9.59
CA ASN A 96 -5.67 -5.01 -10.29
C ASN A 96 -6.20 -3.60 -10.69
N SER A 97 -7.44 -3.50 -11.16
CA SER A 97 -8.06 -2.20 -11.48
C SER A 97 -8.25 -1.32 -10.23
N MET A 98 -8.67 -1.92 -9.12
CA MET A 98 -8.80 -1.23 -7.83
C MET A 98 -7.43 -0.74 -7.30
N ASN A 99 -6.38 -1.56 -7.47
CA ASN A 99 -5.03 -1.25 -7.03
C ASN A 99 -4.42 -0.08 -7.80
N ILE A 100 -4.66 0.02 -9.11
CA ILE A 100 -4.23 1.17 -9.93
C ILE A 100 -4.88 2.45 -9.40
N MET A 101 -6.19 2.42 -9.17
CA MET A 101 -6.93 3.58 -8.67
C MET A 101 -6.41 4.04 -7.31
N MET A 102 -6.18 3.11 -6.38
CA MET A 102 -5.60 3.43 -5.07
C MET A 102 -4.17 3.95 -5.15
N SER A 103 -3.36 3.46 -6.10
CA SER A 103 -1.99 3.94 -6.30
C SER A 103 -1.97 5.39 -6.78
N ILE A 104 -2.84 5.74 -7.72
CA ILE A 104 -2.98 7.13 -8.22
C ILE A 104 -3.48 8.05 -7.10
N PHE A 105 -4.47 7.60 -6.33
CA PHE A 105 -4.99 8.34 -5.18
C PHE A 105 -3.89 8.63 -4.15
N MET A 106 -3.10 7.61 -3.80
CA MET A 106 -1.95 7.80 -2.91
C MET A 106 -0.91 8.76 -3.49
N GLY A 107 -0.63 8.68 -4.79
CA GLY A 107 0.21 9.66 -5.48
C GLY A 107 -0.25 11.09 -5.24
N TRP A 108 -1.54 11.35 -5.44
CA TRP A 108 -2.15 12.67 -5.21
C TRP A 108 -2.10 13.12 -3.74
N VAL A 109 -2.32 12.21 -2.80
CA VAL A 109 -2.16 12.50 -1.36
C VAL A 109 -0.72 12.90 -1.05
N THR A 110 0.26 12.20 -1.62
CA THR A 110 1.69 12.47 -1.39
C THR A 110 2.12 13.84 -1.92
N VAL A 111 1.46 14.35 -2.97
CA VAL A 111 1.67 15.73 -3.45
C VAL A 111 1.25 16.78 -2.41
N SER A 112 0.22 16.49 -1.63
CA SER A 112 -0.35 17.41 -0.64
C SER A 112 0.37 17.37 0.70
N LEU A 113 1.24 16.38 0.92
CA LEU A 113 1.94 16.13 2.17
C LEU A 113 3.41 16.58 2.11
N PRO A 114 4.07 16.76 3.27
CA PRO A 114 5.50 17.02 3.32
C PRO A 114 6.30 15.93 2.62
N ALA A 115 7.38 16.31 1.94
CA ALA A 115 8.23 15.38 1.20
C ALA A 115 8.79 14.24 2.09
N GLY A 116 9.05 14.50 3.38
CA GLY A 116 9.45 13.48 4.35
C GLY A 116 8.45 12.33 4.48
N VAL A 117 7.14 12.61 4.37
CA VAL A 117 6.11 11.56 4.38
C VAL A 117 6.19 10.71 3.11
N GLY A 118 6.41 11.34 1.96
CA GLY A 118 6.54 10.62 0.69
C GLY A 118 7.79 9.74 0.64
N ILE A 119 8.92 10.22 1.17
CA ILE A 119 10.15 9.41 1.29
C ILE A 119 9.90 8.19 2.16
N TYR A 120 9.25 8.37 3.31
CA TYR A 120 8.84 7.26 4.17
C TYR A 120 8.00 6.25 3.38
N TRP A 121 6.99 6.72 2.64
CA TRP A 121 6.10 5.84 1.87
C TRP A 121 6.84 5.01 0.82
N VAL A 122 7.72 5.65 0.04
CA VAL A 122 8.58 5.00 -0.96
C VAL A 122 9.47 3.96 -0.28
N THR A 123 10.08 4.31 0.84
CA THR A 123 10.99 3.42 1.57
C THR A 123 10.26 2.20 2.13
N SER A 124 9.08 2.40 2.72
CA SER A 124 8.21 1.31 3.20
C SER A 124 7.77 0.39 2.07
N ASN A 125 7.38 0.94 0.92
CA ASN A 125 7.01 0.14 -0.26
C ASN A 125 8.20 -0.69 -0.77
N ILE A 126 9.40 -0.10 -0.86
CA ILE A 126 10.60 -0.83 -1.26
C ILE A 126 10.88 -1.99 -0.30
N PHE A 127 10.80 -1.73 1.01
CA PHE A 127 10.99 -2.78 2.01
C PHE A 127 9.93 -3.90 1.85
N GLN A 128 8.67 -3.55 1.64
CA GLN A 128 7.59 -4.50 1.40
C GLN A 128 7.84 -5.34 0.13
N ILE A 129 8.27 -4.71 -0.97
CA ILE A 129 8.63 -5.40 -2.22
C ILE A 129 9.77 -6.39 -1.97
N VAL A 130 10.81 -5.99 -1.25
CA VAL A 130 11.95 -6.85 -0.92
C VAL A 130 11.51 -8.03 -0.06
N GLN A 131 10.73 -7.78 1.00
CA GLN A 131 10.18 -8.83 1.85
C GLN A 131 9.32 -9.81 1.05
N GLN A 132 8.40 -9.29 0.22
CA GLN A 132 7.52 -10.09 -0.61
C GLN A 132 8.31 -10.92 -1.62
N TYR A 133 9.36 -10.34 -2.22
CA TYR A 133 10.24 -11.04 -3.16
C TYR A 133 10.99 -12.20 -2.51
N ILE A 134 11.49 -12.02 -1.27
CA ILE A 134 12.15 -13.09 -0.51
C ILE A 134 11.14 -14.20 -0.16
N PHE A 135 9.97 -13.84 0.38
CA PHE A 135 8.92 -14.81 0.71
C PHE A 135 8.40 -15.59 -0.51
N MET A 136 8.23 -14.93 -1.66
CA MET A 136 7.85 -15.61 -2.91
C MET A 136 8.95 -16.52 -3.45
N ARG A 137 10.23 -16.22 -3.21
CA ARG A 137 11.33 -17.13 -3.58
C ARG A 137 11.27 -18.42 -2.78
N GLU A 138 11.08 -18.35 -1.47
CA GLU A 138 11.03 -19.55 -0.61
C GLU A 138 9.88 -20.50 -0.99
N THR A 139 8.71 -19.96 -1.31
CA THR A 139 7.55 -20.76 -1.74
C THR A 139 7.72 -21.42 -3.12
N ASN A 140 8.48 -20.81 -4.03
CA ASN A 140 8.79 -21.42 -5.33
C ASN A 140 9.86 -22.51 -5.22
N THR A 141 10.86 -22.35 -4.35
CA THR A 141 11.84 -23.40 -4.07
C THR A 141 11.16 -24.64 -3.45
N ALA A 142 10.21 -24.42 -2.52
CA ALA A 142 9.45 -25.51 -1.90
C ALA A 142 8.51 -26.28 -2.86
N LYS A 143 8.08 -25.67 -3.99
CA LYS A 143 7.29 -26.34 -5.04
C LYS A 143 8.15 -27.03 -6.11
N GLY A 144 9.46 -26.74 -6.17
CA GLY A 144 10.40 -27.40 -7.08
C GLY A 144 10.89 -28.76 -6.58
N GLU A 145 10.58 -29.11 -5.33
CA GLU A 145 10.99 -30.36 -4.67
C GLU A 145 9.82 -31.35 -4.47
N SER A 146 8.63 -31.06 -5.02
CA SER A 146 7.42 -31.90 -4.92
C SER A 146 6.97 -32.46 -6.27
#